data_AF-A0A1L3MZW4-F1
#
_entry.id   AF-A0A1L3MZW4-F1
#
_cell.length_a   1.000
_cell.length_b   1.000
_cell.length_c   1.000
_cell.angle_alpha   90.00
_cell.angle_beta   90.00
_cell.angle_gamma   90.00
#
_symmetry.space_group_name_H-M   'P 1'
#
loop_
_entity.id
_entity.type
_entity.pdbx_description
1 polymer ?
#
loop_
_entity_poly.entity_id
_entity_poly.type
_entity_poly.pdbx_seq_one_letter_code
_entity_poly.pdbx_strand_id
1 'polypeptide(L)'
;MTHQTHAYHMVNPSPWPLTGALSALLLTSGLVMWFHFNSNTLLTLGLLTNMLTMYQWWRDVVREGTFQGHHTTIVQKGLRYGMILFIVSEVFFFAGFFWAFYHSSLAPTPELGSCWPPIGINPLNPLEVPLLNTSVLLASGVSITWAHHSLMEGNRKHMIQALSITIALGLYFTLLQASEYLETSFTISDGIYGSTFFMATGFHGLHVIIGSTFLLVCLARQLNFHFTSNHHFGFEAAAWYWHFVDVVWLFLYVSIYWWGS
;
A
#
# COMPACT_ATOMS: atom_id res chain seq x y z
N MET A 1 -44.25 4.46 -2.84
CA MET A 1 -43.52 5.52 -2.10
C MET A 1 -42.38 5.99 -2.99
N THR A 2 -42.24 7.30 -3.22
CA THR A 2 -41.27 7.89 -4.17
C THR A 2 -40.00 8.42 -3.51
N HIS A 3 -39.98 8.54 -2.18
CA HIS A 3 -38.83 9.01 -1.41
C HIS A 3 -38.30 7.92 -0.50
N GLN A 4 -36.97 7.83 -0.39
CA GLN A 4 -36.28 6.93 0.52
C GLN A 4 -36.48 7.35 1.97
N THR A 5 -36.75 6.38 2.85
CA THR A 5 -36.92 6.57 4.30
C THR A 5 -35.81 5.92 5.12
N HIS A 6 -34.77 5.41 4.45
CA HIS A 6 -33.56 4.87 5.07
C HIS A 6 -32.34 5.75 4.76
N ALA A 7 -31.29 5.65 5.58
CA ALA A 7 -30.06 6.43 5.44
C ALA A 7 -28.96 5.73 4.62
N TYR A 8 -29.24 4.60 3.98
CA TYR A 8 -28.31 3.93 3.06
C TYR A 8 -28.23 4.64 1.70
N HIS A 9 -27.11 4.43 1.00
CA HIS A 9 -26.85 4.97 -0.33
C HIS A 9 -27.25 3.96 -1.42
N MET A 10 -28.16 4.35 -2.30
CA MET A 10 -28.52 3.60 -3.50
C MET A 10 -27.67 4.10 -4.68
N VAL A 11 -26.56 3.42 -4.96
CA VAL A 11 -25.60 3.80 -6.01
C VAL A 11 -26.23 3.66 -7.40
N ASN A 12 -25.93 4.60 -8.30
CA ASN A 12 -26.38 4.54 -9.69
C ASN A 12 -25.72 3.39 -10.46
N PRO A 13 -26.36 2.87 -11.54
CA PRO A 13 -25.70 1.94 -12.43
C PRO A 13 -24.36 2.49 -12.92
N SER A 14 -23.30 1.71 -12.74
CA SER A 14 -21.93 2.12 -13.02
C SER A 14 -21.23 1.11 -13.95
N PRO A 15 -20.46 1.56 -14.95
CA PRO A 15 -19.68 0.67 -15.80
C PRO A 15 -18.39 0.16 -15.13
N TRP A 16 -17.95 0.78 -14.03
CA TRP A 16 -16.63 0.53 -13.43
C TRP A 16 -16.40 -0.91 -12.97
N PRO A 17 -17.40 -1.64 -12.42
CA PRO A 17 -17.23 -3.06 -12.11
C PRO A 17 -16.91 -3.91 -13.35
N LEU A 18 -17.56 -3.63 -14.49
CA LEU A 18 -17.31 -4.36 -15.73
C LEU A 18 -15.93 -4.01 -16.30
N THR A 19 -15.56 -2.73 -16.35
CA THR A 19 -14.25 -2.32 -16.87
C THR A 19 -13.11 -2.82 -15.97
N GLY A 20 -13.33 -2.89 -14.66
CA GLY A 20 -12.38 -3.46 -13.70
C GLY A 20 -12.22 -4.98 -13.84
N ALA A 21 -13.32 -5.71 -14.07
CA ALA A 21 -13.25 -7.14 -14.35
C ALA A 21 -12.49 -7.43 -15.65
N LEU A 22 -12.75 -6.65 -16.70
CA LEU A 22 -12.02 -6.76 -17.97
C LEU A 22 -10.54 -6.36 -17.82
N SER A 23 -10.22 -5.32 -17.05
CA SER A 23 -8.81 -4.96 -16.82
C SER A 23 -8.06 -6.06 -16.07
N ALA A 24 -8.68 -6.73 -15.09
CA ALA A 24 -8.09 -7.88 -14.42
C ALA A 24 -7.81 -9.06 -15.39
N LEU A 25 -8.75 -9.34 -16.31
CA LEU A 25 -8.55 -10.35 -17.36
C LEU A 25 -7.37 -9.97 -18.28
N LEU A 26 -7.29 -8.72 -18.72
CA LEU A 26 -6.21 -8.22 -19.57
C LEU A 26 -4.85 -8.26 -18.86
N LEU A 27 -4.80 -7.93 -17.57
CA LEU A 27 -3.57 -7.99 -16.76
C LEU A 27 -3.06 -9.43 -16.62
N THR A 28 -3.93 -10.35 -16.22
CA THR A 28 -3.56 -11.76 -15.99
C THR A 28 -3.16 -12.47 -17.28
N SER A 29 -3.97 -12.34 -18.34
CA SER A 29 -3.59 -12.86 -19.67
C SER A 29 -2.38 -12.13 -20.26
N GLY A 30 -2.22 -10.84 -19.97
CA GLY A 30 -1.06 -10.04 -20.39
C GLY A 30 0.25 -10.50 -19.76
N LEU A 31 0.23 -10.89 -18.48
CA LEU A 31 1.40 -11.52 -17.83
C LEU A 31 1.75 -12.86 -18.48
N VAL A 32 0.76 -13.69 -18.81
CA VAL A 32 0.99 -14.95 -19.56
C VAL A 32 1.61 -14.66 -20.94
N MET A 33 1.11 -13.66 -21.65
CA MET A 33 1.66 -13.23 -22.94
C MET A 33 3.09 -12.70 -22.83
N TRP A 34 3.41 -11.98 -21.76
CA TRP A 34 4.77 -11.53 -21.52
C TRP A 34 5.71 -12.69 -21.24
N PHE A 35 5.38 -13.57 -20.29
CA PHE A 35 6.28 -14.64 -19.85
C PHE A 35 6.49 -15.74 -20.89
N HIS A 36 5.48 -16.06 -21.72
CA HIS A 36 5.57 -17.17 -22.67
C HIS A 36 5.75 -16.74 -24.12
N PHE A 37 5.33 -15.52 -24.49
CA PHE A 37 5.34 -15.06 -25.87
C PHE A 37 6.07 -13.72 -26.06
N ASN A 38 6.75 -13.21 -25.02
CA ASN A 38 7.54 -11.98 -25.03
C ASN A 38 6.76 -10.76 -25.57
N SER A 39 5.44 -10.70 -25.33
CA SER A 39 4.58 -9.63 -25.79
C SER A 39 3.94 -8.89 -24.63
N ASN A 40 4.22 -7.58 -24.53
CA ASN A 40 3.76 -6.74 -23.42
C ASN A 40 2.52 -5.91 -23.78
N THR A 41 2.02 -6.02 -25.03
CA THR A 41 0.93 -5.16 -25.53
C THR A 41 -0.37 -5.33 -24.73
N LEU A 42 -0.69 -6.57 -24.37
CA LEU A 42 -1.90 -6.87 -23.59
C LEU A 42 -1.75 -6.43 -22.14
N LEU A 43 -0.55 -6.62 -21.56
CA LEU A 43 -0.23 -6.17 -20.21
C LEU A 43 -0.31 -4.64 -20.07
N THR A 44 0.25 -3.88 -21.01
CA THR A 44 0.21 -2.41 -20.98
C THR A 44 -1.22 -1.89 -21.17
N LEU A 45 -2.03 -2.52 -22.02
CA LEU A 45 -3.45 -2.20 -22.15
C LEU A 45 -4.23 -2.51 -20.86
N GLY A 46 -3.96 -3.66 -20.22
CA GLY A 46 -4.54 -4.02 -18.93
C GLY A 46 -4.20 -3.01 -17.84
N LEU A 47 -2.94 -2.59 -17.74
CA LEU A 47 -2.49 -1.58 -16.79
C LEU A 47 -3.19 -0.23 -17.03
N LEU A 48 -3.26 0.22 -18.28
CA LEU A 48 -3.93 1.48 -18.64
C LEU A 48 -5.42 1.46 -18.27
N THR A 49 -6.14 0.41 -18.66
CA THR A 49 -7.58 0.27 -18.38
C THR A 49 -7.87 0.13 -16.87
N ASN A 50 -6.98 -0.53 -16.13
CA ASN A 50 -7.06 -0.61 -14.67
C ASN A 50 -6.91 0.76 -14.02
N MET A 51 -5.89 1.54 -14.39
CA MET A 51 -5.68 2.90 -13.87
C MET A 51 -6.85 3.84 -14.20
N LEU A 52 -7.38 3.76 -15.43
CA LEU A 52 -8.56 4.53 -15.82
C LEU A 52 -9.79 4.14 -15.00
N THR A 53 -10.00 2.85 -14.76
CA THR A 53 -11.14 2.37 -13.95
C THR A 53 -11.02 2.88 -12.52
N MET A 54 -9.86 2.71 -11.87
CA MET A 54 -9.63 3.18 -10.51
C MET A 54 -9.82 4.70 -10.38
N TYR A 55 -9.27 5.48 -11.32
CA TYR A 55 -9.44 6.94 -11.35
C TYR A 55 -10.91 7.36 -11.44
N GLN A 56 -11.66 6.80 -12.40
CA GLN A 56 -13.06 7.18 -12.62
C GLN A 56 -13.98 6.70 -11.50
N TRP A 57 -13.74 5.50 -10.97
CA TRP A 57 -14.50 4.94 -9.87
C TRP A 57 -14.32 5.79 -8.60
N TRP A 58 -13.09 6.05 -8.18
CA TRP A 58 -12.86 6.87 -6.98
C TRP A 58 -13.26 8.33 -7.17
N ARG A 59 -13.18 8.87 -8.39
CA ARG A 59 -13.76 10.19 -8.70
C ARG A 59 -15.27 10.20 -8.41
N ASP A 60 -15.99 9.17 -8.81
CA ASP A 60 -17.44 9.10 -8.57
C ASP A 60 -17.77 8.91 -7.08
N VAL A 61 -17.00 8.11 -6.35
CA VAL A 61 -17.12 8.02 -4.87
C VAL A 61 -16.88 9.38 -4.20
N VAL A 62 -15.91 10.17 -4.68
CA VAL A 62 -15.69 11.54 -4.18
C VAL A 62 -16.89 12.44 -4.49
N ARG A 63 -17.50 12.31 -5.67
CA ARG A 63 -18.70 13.08 -6.04
C ARG A 63 -19.89 12.72 -5.15
N GLU A 64 -20.14 11.44 -4.97
CA GLU A 64 -21.23 10.90 -4.15
C GLU A 64 -21.09 11.31 -2.68
N GLY A 65 -19.87 11.23 -2.14
CA GLY A 65 -19.59 11.58 -0.75
C GLY A 65 -19.55 13.09 -0.49
N THR A 66 -18.88 13.87 -1.34
CA THR A 66 -18.55 15.28 -1.09
C THR A 66 -19.59 16.23 -1.69
N PHE A 67 -20.02 15.98 -2.94
CA PHE A 67 -20.86 16.93 -3.68
C PHE A 67 -22.35 16.57 -3.63
N GLN A 68 -22.69 15.28 -3.49
CA GLN A 68 -24.08 14.80 -3.41
C GLN A 68 -24.53 14.49 -1.98
N GLY A 69 -23.61 14.35 -1.03
CA GLY A 69 -23.92 14.17 0.39
C GLY A 69 -24.48 12.79 0.76
N HIS A 70 -24.21 11.75 -0.05
CA HIS A 70 -24.76 10.41 0.18
C HIS A 70 -24.07 9.65 1.33
N HIS A 71 -22.95 10.13 1.84
CA HIS A 71 -22.20 9.49 2.93
C HIS A 71 -22.75 9.90 4.31
N THR A 72 -23.93 9.38 4.65
CA THR A 72 -24.50 9.48 6.00
C THR A 72 -23.62 8.74 7.02
N THR A 73 -23.89 8.93 8.32
CA THR A 73 -23.15 8.24 9.40
C THR A 73 -23.23 6.71 9.29
N ILE A 74 -24.35 6.16 8.83
CA ILE A 74 -24.52 4.71 8.61
C ILE A 74 -23.62 4.24 7.47
N VAL A 75 -23.59 4.98 6.36
CA VAL A 75 -22.73 4.66 5.20
C VAL A 75 -21.26 4.76 5.60
N GLN A 76 -20.85 5.81 6.31
CA GLN A 76 -19.48 5.97 6.80
C GLN A 76 -19.07 4.84 7.74
N LYS A 77 -19.96 4.40 8.63
CA LYS A 77 -19.71 3.23 9.50
C LYS A 77 -19.47 1.97 8.67
N GLY A 78 -20.25 1.75 7.61
CA GLY A 78 -20.04 0.66 6.66
C GLY A 78 -18.68 0.73 5.96
N LEU A 79 -18.29 1.91 5.48
CA LEU A 79 -16.98 2.12 4.85
C LEU A 79 -15.82 1.84 5.82
N ARG A 80 -15.95 2.22 7.09
CA ARG A 80 -14.97 1.89 8.14
C ARG A 80 -14.81 0.38 8.31
N TYR A 81 -15.90 -0.38 8.38
CA TYR A 81 -15.81 -1.85 8.42
C TYR A 81 -15.16 -2.42 7.16
N GLY A 82 -15.50 -1.89 5.98
CA GLY A 82 -14.88 -2.30 4.72
C GLY A 82 -13.36 -2.11 4.72
N MET A 83 -12.87 -0.96 5.18
CA MET A 83 -11.43 -0.70 5.25
C MET A 83 -10.71 -1.59 6.27
N ILE A 84 -11.31 -1.84 7.43
CA ILE A 84 -10.74 -2.75 8.44
C ILE A 84 -10.62 -4.16 7.85
N LEU A 85 -11.68 -4.68 7.23
CA LEU A 85 -11.67 -6.02 6.63
C LEU A 85 -10.65 -6.13 5.49
N PHE A 86 -10.51 -5.08 4.67
CA PHE A 86 -9.49 -5.00 3.63
C PHE A 86 -8.07 -5.06 4.22
N ILE A 87 -7.76 -4.25 5.24
CA ILE A 87 -6.44 -4.29 5.91
C ILE A 87 -6.20 -5.66 6.53
N VAL A 88 -7.21 -6.28 7.14
CA VAL A 88 -7.08 -7.63 7.70
C VAL A 88 -6.72 -8.65 6.62
N SER A 89 -7.32 -8.60 5.43
CA SER A 89 -6.90 -9.48 4.33
C SER A 89 -5.46 -9.22 3.88
N GLU A 90 -5.00 -7.97 3.86
CA GLU A 90 -3.60 -7.63 3.55
C GLU A 90 -2.63 -8.15 4.62
N VAL A 91 -3.00 -8.13 5.90
CA VAL A 91 -2.20 -8.74 6.97
C VAL A 91 -2.02 -10.25 6.74
N PHE A 92 -3.10 -10.96 6.36
CA PHE A 92 -3.00 -12.39 6.03
C PHE A 92 -2.21 -12.66 4.75
N PHE A 93 -2.28 -11.75 3.77
CA PHE A 93 -1.43 -11.82 2.58
C PHE A 93 0.06 -11.77 2.94
N PHE A 94 0.48 -10.82 3.79
CA PHE A 94 1.85 -10.76 4.28
C PHE A 94 2.23 -11.94 5.19
N ALA A 95 1.30 -12.47 5.97
CA ALA A 95 1.54 -13.65 6.80
C ALA A 95 2.01 -14.86 5.98
N GLY A 96 1.57 -14.99 4.72
CA GLY A 96 2.06 -16.01 3.78
C GLY A 96 3.56 -15.85 3.46
N PHE A 97 4.04 -14.63 3.24
CA PHE A 97 5.46 -14.38 3.00
C PHE A 97 6.32 -14.60 4.25
N PHE A 98 5.85 -14.16 5.42
CA PHE A 98 6.55 -14.43 6.68
C PHE A 98 6.62 -15.93 6.95
N TRP A 99 5.55 -16.68 6.67
CA TRP A 99 5.59 -18.13 6.77
C TRP A 99 6.65 -18.74 5.84
N ALA A 100 6.65 -18.37 4.55
CA ALA A 100 7.65 -18.86 3.60
C ALA A 100 9.10 -18.57 4.06
N PHE A 101 9.35 -17.37 4.58
CA PHE A 101 10.64 -16.97 5.13
C PHE A 101 11.01 -17.80 6.37
N TYR A 102 10.15 -17.89 7.38
CA TYR A 102 10.44 -18.65 8.60
C TYR A 102 10.60 -20.15 8.36
N HIS A 103 9.81 -20.72 7.45
CA HIS A 103 9.94 -22.12 7.06
C HIS A 103 11.35 -22.41 6.51
N SER A 104 11.84 -21.52 5.64
CA SER A 104 13.12 -21.69 4.95
C SER A 104 14.33 -21.40 5.84
N SER A 105 14.21 -20.41 6.74
CA SER A 105 15.30 -19.95 7.61
C SER A 105 15.45 -20.77 8.89
N LEU A 106 14.36 -21.30 9.47
CA LEU A 106 14.43 -22.11 10.68
C LEU A 106 14.89 -23.56 10.41
N ALA A 107 14.75 -24.06 9.19
CA ALA A 107 15.20 -25.38 8.79
C ALA A 107 15.93 -25.36 7.43
N PRO A 108 17.14 -24.77 7.34
CA PRO A 108 17.87 -24.65 6.08
C PRO A 108 18.25 -26.02 5.51
N THR A 109 18.02 -26.22 4.22
CA THR A 109 18.30 -27.49 3.55
C THR A 109 19.81 -27.70 3.31
N PRO A 110 20.26 -28.95 3.09
CA PRO A 110 21.67 -29.23 2.80
C PRO A 110 22.21 -28.49 1.58
N GLU A 111 21.37 -28.21 0.57
CA GLU A 111 21.75 -27.45 -0.63
C GLU A 111 22.14 -26.00 -0.32
N LEU A 112 21.65 -25.45 0.81
CA LEU A 112 22.00 -24.12 1.30
C LEU A 112 23.25 -24.11 2.18
N GLY A 113 23.80 -25.29 2.50
CA GLY A 113 24.87 -25.47 3.49
C GLY A 113 24.38 -25.74 4.91
N SER A 114 23.09 -26.05 5.11
CA SER A 114 22.47 -26.26 6.43
C SER A 114 22.66 -25.10 7.41
N CYS A 115 22.82 -23.88 6.89
CA CYS A 115 22.92 -22.64 7.66
C CYS A 115 22.02 -21.55 7.06
N TRP A 116 21.73 -20.53 7.86
CA TRP A 116 21.03 -19.32 7.43
C TRP A 116 21.82 -18.08 7.92
N PRO A 117 22.14 -17.12 7.04
CA PRO A 117 21.91 -17.13 5.59
C PRO A 117 22.64 -18.28 4.84
N PRO A 118 22.18 -18.64 3.63
CA PRO A 118 22.86 -19.64 2.80
C PRO A 118 24.31 -19.27 2.47
N ILE A 119 25.16 -20.27 2.27
CA ILE A 119 26.57 -20.05 1.89
C ILE A 119 26.64 -19.22 0.60
N GLY A 120 27.42 -18.13 0.62
CA GLY A 120 27.63 -17.24 -0.52
C GLY A 120 26.69 -16.03 -0.57
N ILE A 121 25.67 -15.97 0.29
CA ILE A 121 24.85 -14.77 0.48
C ILE A 121 25.55 -13.83 1.46
N ASN A 122 25.79 -12.59 1.03
CA ASN A 122 26.23 -11.50 1.89
C ASN A 122 25.03 -10.58 2.17
N PRO A 123 24.36 -10.73 3.33
CA PRO A 123 23.18 -9.95 3.65
C PRO A 123 23.54 -8.48 3.88
N LEU A 124 22.52 -7.61 3.79
CA LEU A 124 22.65 -6.20 4.09
C LEU A 124 22.84 -5.99 5.59
N ASN A 125 23.56 -4.93 5.95
CA ASN A 125 23.73 -4.55 7.35
C ASN A 125 22.45 -3.86 7.89
N PRO A 126 21.77 -4.41 8.92
CA PRO A 126 20.55 -3.82 9.46
C PRO A 126 20.73 -2.43 10.08
N LEU A 127 21.95 -2.02 10.40
CA LEU A 127 22.25 -0.75 11.06
C LEU A 127 22.51 0.41 10.07
N GLU A 128 22.52 0.12 8.76
CA GLU A 128 22.75 1.11 7.71
C GLU A 128 21.41 1.63 7.13
N VAL A 129 21.20 1.50 5.82
CA VAL A 129 19.98 1.95 5.12
C VAL A 129 18.70 1.33 5.71
N PRO A 130 18.65 0.04 6.11
CA PRO A 130 17.45 -0.53 6.73
C PRO A 130 17.00 0.20 8.01
N LEU A 131 17.96 0.60 8.87
CA LEU A 131 17.65 1.38 10.07
C LEU A 131 17.17 2.79 9.72
N LEU A 132 17.78 3.43 8.72
CA LEU A 132 17.33 4.73 8.21
C LEU A 132 15.89 4.64 7.70
N ASN A 133 15.58 3.67 6.84
CA ASN A 133 14.23 3.41 6.35
C ASN A 133 13.22 3.22 7.48
N THR A 134 13.62 2.50 8.54
CA THR A 134 12.79 2.34 9.75
C THR A 134 12.49 3.68 10.42
N SER A 135 13.50 4.52 10.63
CA SER A 135 13.31 5.85 11.21
C SER A 135 12.44 6.78 10.35
N VAL A 136 12.57 6.69 9.02
CA VAL A 136 11.78 7.48 8.06
C VAL A 136 10.31 7.12 8.15
N LEU A 137 9.97 5.83 8.14
CA LEU A 137 8.57 5.40 8.26
C LEU A 137 7.98 5.75 9.63
N LEU A 138 8.70 5.51 10.73
CA LEU A 138 8.23 5.90 12.06
C LEU A 138 8.01 7.42 12.18
N ALA A 139 8.90 8.24 11.63
CA ALA A 139 8.72 9.69 11.58
C ALA A 139 7.48 10.08 10.75
N SER A 140 7.23 9.37 9.65
CA SER A 140 6.03 9.59 8.82
C SER A 140 4.73 9.23 9.56
N GLY A 141 4.76 8.21 10.42
CA GLY A 141 3.66 7.86 11.33
C GLY A 141 3.35 8.96 12.34
N VAL A 142 4.36 9.67 12.83
CA VAL A 142 4.17 10.86 13.68
C VAL A 142 3.59 12.03 12.87
N SER A 143 4.12 12.32 11.68
CA SER A 143 3.64 13.45 10.87
C SER A 143 2.22 13.26 10.36
N ILE A 144 1.80 12.04 10.02
CA ILE A 144 0.40 11.77 9.61
C ILE A 144 -0.56 11.90 10.80
N THR A 145 -0.12 11.52 12.00
CA THR A 145 -0.90 11.73 13.23
C THR A 145 -1.07 13.24 13.51
N TRP A 146 0.00 14.03 13.34
CA TRP A 146 -0.09 15.49 13.42
C TRP A 146 -1.04 16.07 12.36
N ALA A 147 -1.00 15.56 11.12
CA ALA A 147 -1.95 15.96 10.08
C ALA A 147 -3.40 15.69 10.48
N HIS A 148 -3.66 14.53 11.08
CA HIS A 148 -4.99 14.14 11.55
C HIS A 148 -5.53 15.08 12.63
N HIS A 149 -4.73 15.35 13.68
CA HIS A 149 -5.12 16.29 14.74
C HIS A 149 -5.37 17.69 14.19
N SER A 150 -4.49 18.17 13.29
CA SER A 150 -4.67 19.47 12.64
C SER A 150 -5.96 19.53 11.82
N LEU A 151 -6.38 18.43 11.18
CA LEU A 151 -7.63 18.35 10.43
C LEU A 151 -8.85 18.46 11.36
N MET A 152 -8.85 17.73 12.49
CA MET A 152 -9.92 17.76 13.47
C MET A 152 -10.05 19.13 14.16
N GLU A 153 -8.93 19.83 14.38
CA GLU A 153 -8.88 21.20 14.91
C GLU A 153 -9.22 22.27 13.87
N GLY A 154 -9.42 21.90 12.60
CA GLY A 154 -9.68 22.84 11.51
C GLY A 154 -8.46 23.67 11.08
N ASN A 155 -7.26 23.33 11.55
CA ASN A 155 -6.02 24.02 11.19
C ASN A 155 -5.49 23.55 9.82
N ARG A 156 -6.04 24.17 8.76
CA ARG A 156 -5.75 23.83 7.37
C ARG A 156 -4.27 23.90 7.02
N LYS A 157 -3.55 24.94 7.46
CA LYS A 157 -2.13 25.13 7.10
C LYS A 157 -1.28 23.99 7.67
N HIS A 158 -1.48 23.67 8.94
CA HIS A 158 -0.72 22.59 9.60
C HIS A 158 -1.09 21.22 9.04
N MET A 159 -2.37 20.97 8.72
CA MET A 159 -2.78 19.72 8.06
C MET A 159 -2.04 19.52 6.72
N ILE A 160 -2.02 20.56 5.86
CA ILE A 160 -1.34 20.50 4.56
C ILE A 160 0.16 20.27 4.73
N GLN A 161 0.81 21.00 5.66
CA GLN A 161 2.24 20.87 5.92
C GLN A 161 2.61 19.47 6.44
N ALA A 162 1.87 18.97 7.42
CA ALA A 162 2.14 17.67 8.03
C ALA A 162 1.92 16.53 7.03
N LEU A 163 0.86 16.63 6.21
CA LEU A 163 0.59 15.64 5.16
C LEU A 163 1.64 15.69 4.05
N SER A 164 2.13 16.87 3.65
CA SER A 164 3.20 16.97 2.66
C SER A 164 4.52 16.40 3.16
N ILE A 165 4.84 16.59 4.45
CA ILE A 165 6.02 15.95 5.09
C ILE A 165 5.88 14.42 5.05
N THR A 166 4.70 13.90 5.41
CA THR A 166 4.43 12.45 5.39
C THR A 166 4.67 11.86 3.99
N ILE A 167 4.13 12.50 2.95
CA ILE A 167 4.30 12.06 1.55
C ILE A 167 5.79 12.13 1.14
N ALA A 168 6.50 13.19 1.52
CA ALA A 168 7.92 13.33 1.22
C ALA A 168 8.77 12.23 1.87
N LEU A 169 8.45 11.85 3.12
CA LEU A 169 9.11 10.73 3.81
C LEU A 169 8.80 9.39 3.14
N GLY A 170 7.57 9.15 2.68
CA GLY A 170 7.21 7.94 1.92
C GLY A 170 7.95 7.83 0.57
N LEU A 171 8.07 8.95 -0.14
CA LEU A 171 8.89 9.02 -1.37
C LEU A 171 10.38 8.78 -1.06
N TYR A 172 10.87 9.34 0.05
CA TYR A 172 12.26 9.16 0.46
C TYR A 172 12.57 7.69 0.78
N PHE A 173 11.70 7.01 1.54
CA PHE A 173 11.78 5.56 1.76
C PHE A 173 11.82 4.79 0.44
N THR A 174 10.95 5.14 -0.51
CA THR A 174 10.88 4.44 -1.81
C THR A 174 12.18 4.58 -2.61
N LEU A 175 12.81 5.77 -2.57
CA LEU A 175 14.10 6.01 -3.23
C LEU A 175 15.24 5.25 -2.53
N LEU A 176 15.27 5.24 -1.20
CA LEU A 176 16.24 4.47 -0.43
C LEU A 176 16.12 2.97 -0.73
N GLN A 177 14.90 2.43 -0.71
CA GLN A 177 14.65 1.02 -1.03
C GLN A 177 15.05 0.68 -2.47
N ALA A 178 14.79 1.58 -3.43
CA ALA A 178 15.24 1.40 -4.81
C ALA A 178 16.77 1.39 -4.92
N SER A 179 17.47 2.27 -4.19
CA SER A 179 18.94 2.25 -4.15
C SER A 179 19.48 0.98 -3.51
N GLU A 180 18.85 0.50 -2.44
CA GLU A 180 19.22 -0.75 -1.79
C GLU A 180 19.13 -1.93 -2.77
N TYR A 181 18.05 -2.03 -3.55
CA TYR A 181 17.89 -3.09 -4.55
C TYR A 181 18.91 -3.04 -5.69
N LEU A 182 19.48 -1.87 -5.97
CA LEU A 182 20.52 -1.71 -6.99
C LEU A 182 21.91 -2.08 -6.47
N GLU A 183 22.16 -1.88 -5.18
CA GLU A 183 23.47 -2.09 -4.54
C GLU A 183 23.58 -3.46 -3.84
N THR A 184 22.47 -4.17 -3.60
CA THR A 184 22.48 -5.50 -2.97
C THR A 184 23.35 -6.49 -3.76
N SER A 185 24.14 -7.28 -3.04
CA SER A 185 25.02 -8.30 -3.62
C SER A 185 24.30 -9.55 -4.13
N PHE A 186 22.99 -9.65 -3.88
CA PHE A 186 22.14 -10.78 -4.25
C PHE A 186 20.87 -10.28 -4.96
N THR A 187 20.21 -11.18 -5.68
CA THR A 187 19.10 -10.93 -6.59
C THR A 187 17.94 -11.87 -6.28
N ILE A 188 16.78 -11.67 -6.93
CA ILE A 188 15.62 -12.56 -6.79
C ILE A 188 15.91 -14.01 -7.22
N SER A 189 16.93 -14.22 -8.07
CA SER A 189 17.37 -15.55 -8.53
C SER A 189 18.34 -16.27 -7.58
N ASP A 190 18.82 -15.61 -6.52
CA ASP A 190 19.80 -16.20 -5.58
C ASP A 190 19.11 -17.06 -4.51
N GLY A 191 18.45 -18.11 -4.99
CA GLY A 191 17.80 -19.13 -4.19
C GLY A 191 16.68 -18.60 -3.30
N ILE A 192 16.42 -19.34 -2.22
CA ILE A 192 15.29 -19.06 -1.34
C ILE A 192 15.48 -17.79 -0.50
N TYR A 193 16.73 -17.39 -0.21
CA TYR A 193 17.02 -16.14 0.47
C TYR A 193 16.61 -14.95 -0.39
N GLY A 194 17.13 -14.87 -1.63
CA GLY A 194 16.74 -13.82 -2.58
C GLY A 194 15.24 -13.81 -2.87
N SER A 195 14.65 -14.98 -3.10
CA SER A 195 13.21 -15.11 -3.34
C SER A 195 12.35 -14.57 -2.19
N THR A 196 12.63 -14.99 -0.95
CA THR A 196 11.85 -14.56 0.23
C THR A 196 12.09 -13.09 0.55
N PHE A 197 13.33 -12.60 0.41
CA PHE A 197 13.66 -11.19 0.57
C PHE A 197 12.89 -10.31 -0.42
N PHE A 198 13.14 -10.45 -1.73
CA PHE A 198 12.60 -9.54 -2.74
C PHE A 198 11.07 -9.63 -2.89
N MET A 199 10.47 -10.81 -2.65
CA MET A 199 9.01 -10.92 -2.67
C MET A 199 8.38 -10.21 -1.48
N ALA A 200 8.88 -10.43 -0.25
CA ALA A 200 8.31 -9.83 0.94
C ALA A 200 8.51 -8.30 0.98
N THR A 201 9.75 -7.84 0.76
CA THR A 201 10.09 -6.40 0.76
C THR A 201 9.56 -5.71 -0.50
N GLY A 202 9.51 -6.39 -1.65
CA GLY A 202 8.96 -5.86 -2.89
C GLY A 202 7.45 -5.62 -2.82
N PHE A 203 6.68 -6.57 -2.27
CA PHE A 203 5.26 -6.33 -2.04
C PHE A 203 5.01 -5.23 -1.01
N HIS A 204 5.82 -5.15 0.04
CA HIS A 204 5.75 -4.00 0.97
C HIS A 204 6.05 -2.67 0.27
N GLY A 205 7.09 -2.60 -0.56
CA GLY A 205 7.41 -1.42 -1.37
C GLY A 205 6.25 -1.01 -2.29
N LEU A 206 5.56 -1.97 -2.92
CA LEU A 206 4.34 -1.69 -3.68
C LEU A 206 3.25 -1.06 -2.80
N HIS A 207 3.06 -1.56 -1.57
CA HIS A 207 2.10 -1.00 -0.62
C HIS A 207 2.49 0.42 -0.17
N VAL A 208 3.78 0.72 0.02
CA VAL A 208 4.26 2.08 0.31
C VAL A 208 3.90 3.03 -0.85
N ILE A 209 4.06 2.60 -2.10
CA ILE A 209 3.70 3.40 -3.28
C ILE A 209 2.18 3.61 -3.33
N ILE A 210 1.37 2.57 -3.15
CA ILE A 210 -0.10 2.67 -3.09
C ILE A 210 -0.51 3.65 -1.97
N GLY A 211 0.04 3.49 -0.76
CA GLY A 211 -0.24 4.38 0.37
C GLY A 211 0.14 5.83 0.09
N SER A 212 1.31 6.05 -0.52
CA SER A 212 1.80 7.39 -0.88
C SER A 212 0.89 8.06 -1.92
N THR A 213 0.44 7.31 -2.93
CA THR A 213 -0.54 7.85 -3.91
C THR A 213 -1.89 8.15 -3.26
N PHE A 214 -2.34 7.34 -2.30
CA PHE A 214 -3.59 7.59 -1.57
C PHE A 214 -3.48 8.85 -0.69
N LEU A 215 -2.35 9.06 -0.02
CA LEU A 215 -2.06 10.29 0.73
C LEU A 215 -1.97 11.51 -0.19
N LEU A 216 -1.39 11.37 -1.38
CA LEU A 216 -1.36 12.43 -2.39
C LEU A 216 -2.77 12.82 -2.86
N VAL A 217 -3.65 11.84 -3.06
CA VAL A 217 -5.07 12.12 -3.34
C VAL A 217 -5.73 12.84 -2.18
N CYS A 218 -5.43 12.45 -0.93
CA CYS A 218 -5.92 13.17 0.25
C CYS A 218 -5.41 14.62 0.31
N LEU A 219 -4.14 14.86 -0.03
CA LEU A 219 -3.57 16.20 -0.11
C LEU A 219 -4.29 17.04 -1.17
N ALA A 220 -4.49 16.51 -2.37
CA ALA A 220 -5.22 17.20 -3.44
C ALA A 220 -6.67 17.53 -3.01
N ARG A 221 -7.35 16.59 -2.34
CA ARG A 221 -8.69 16.81 -1.78
C ARG A 221 -8.71 17.86 -0.68
N GLN A 222 -7.71 17.89 0.20
CA GLN A 222 -7.57 18.92 1.21
C GLN A 222 -7.37 20.29 0.56
N LEU A 223 -6.48 20.40 -0.43
CA LEU A 223 -6.25 21.65 -1.16
C LEU A 223 -7.55 22.18 -1.80
N ASN A 224 -8.42 21.29 -2.25
CA ASN A 224 -9.74 21.63 -2.79
C ASN A 224 -10.88 21.73 -1.75
N PHE A 225 -10.56 21.76 -0.45
CA PHE A 225 -11.53 21.92 0.65
C PHE A 225 -12.59 20.81 0.74
N HIS A 226 -12.28 19.58 0.28
CA HIS A 226 -13.24 18.47 0.32
C HIS A 226 -13.44 17.88 1.73
N PHE A 227 -12.49 18.10 2.65
CA PHE A 227 -12.57 17.57 4.01
C PHE A 227 -13.14 18.60 4.98
N THR A 228 -13.99 18.14 5.89
CA THR A 228 -14.42 18.91 7.05
C THR A 228 -13.75 18.37 8.31
N SER A 229 -13.78 19.12 9.41
CA SER A 229 -13.23 18.66 10.71
C SER A 229 -13.90 17.42 11.28
N ASN A 230 -15.10 17.06 10.79
CA ASN A 230 -15.89 15.93 11.32
C ASN A 230 -16.17 14.83 10.30
N HIS A 231 -15.97 15.09 9.00
CA HIS A 231 -16.22 14.13 7.93
C HIS A 231 -15.05 14.13 6.95
N HIS A 232 -14.19 13.13 7.12
CA HIS A 232 -12.95 12.95 6.36
C HIS A 232 -12.50 11.49 6.30
N PHE A 233 -13.45 10.54 6.18
CA PHE A 233 -13.15 9.10 6.14
C PHE A 233 -12.07 8.71 5.12
N GLY A 234 -12.01 9.36 3.95
CA GLY A 234 -10.95 9.08 2.98
C GLY A 234 -9.54 9.32 3.54
N PHE A 235 -9.37 10.32 4.40
CA PHE A 235 -8.12 10.55 5.12
C PHE A 235 -7.92 9.52 6.24
N GLU A 236 -8.97 9.17 7.01
CA GLU A 236 -8.89 8.11 8.04
C GLU A 236 -8.42 6.78 7.43
N ALA A 237 -9.00 6.38 6.30
CA ALA A 237 -8.65 5.15 5.59
C ALA A 237 -7.19 5.18 5.10
N ALA A 238 -6.75 6.29 4.51
CA ALA A 238 -5.36 6.45 4.09
C ALA A 238 -4.39 6.39 5.28
N ALA A 239 -4.76 6.99 6.43
CA ALA A 239 -3.94 6.94 7.64
C ALA A 239 -3.87 5.53 8.25
N TRP A 240 -4.99 4.78 8.27
CA TRP A 240 -4.98 3.38 8.71
C TRP A 240 -4.11 2.51 7.80
N TYR A 241 -4.21 2.71 6.49
CA TYR A 241 -3.36 2.00 5.53
C TYR A 241 -1.88 2.36 5.71
N TRP A 242 -1.57 3.62 5.96
CA TRP A 242 -0.20 4.08 6.20
C TRP A 242 0.42 3.44 7.45
N HIS A 243 -0.32 3.40 8.56
CA HIS A 243 0.15 2.70 9.76
C HIS A 243 0.27 1.18 9.57
N PHE A 244 -0.61 0.57 8.75
CA PHE A 244 -0.43 -0.82 8.35
C PHE A 244 0.92 -1.04 7.63
N VAL A 245 1.27 -0.16 6.70
CA VAL A 245 2.56 -0.19 5.98
C VAL A 245 3.74 -0.05 6.96
N ASP A 246 3.66 0.86 7.93
CA ASP A 246 4.68 1.04 8.97
C ASP A 246 4.87 -0.25 9.79
N VAL A 247 3.78 -0.87 10.24
CA VAL A 247 3.83 -2.09 11.06
C VAL A 247 4.42 -3.26 10.28
N VAL A 248 3.99 -3.47 9.03
CA VAL A 248 4.57 -4.54 8.19
C VAL A 248 6.07 -4.32 8.00
N TRP A 249 6.52 -3.08 7.81
CA TRP A 249 7.95 -2.78 7.74
C TRP A 249 8.70 -3.19 9.00
N LEU A 250 8.16 -2.91 10.20
CA LEU A 250 8.80 -3.31 11.45
C LEU A 250 8.97 -4.84 11.54
N PHE A 251 7.98 -5.61 11.10
CA PHE A 251 8.12 -7.07 11.01
C PHE A 251 9.17 -7.49 9.99
N LEU A 252 9.23 -6.85 8.82
CA LEU A 252 10.27 -7.13 7.81
C LEU A 252 11.67 -6.81 8.35
N TYR A 253 11.83 -5.65 8.97
CA TYR A 253 13.10 -5.21 9.56
C TYR A 253 13.60 -6.20 10.61
N VAL A 254 12.77 -6.54 11.60
CA VAL A 254 13.17 -7.46 12.67
C VAL A 254 13.40 -8.88 12.15
N SER A 255 12.53 -9.36 11.25
CA SER A 255 12.57 -10.77 10.83
C SER A 255 13.64 -11.01 9.76
N ILE A 256 13.61 -10.26 8.67
CA ILE A 256 14.44 -10.53 7.49
C ILE A 256 15.77 -9.80 7.57
N TYR A 257 15.75 -8.50 7.88
CA TYR A 257 16.97 -7.67 7.87
C TYR A 257 17.84 -7.83 9.11
N TRP A 258 17.29 -8.32 10.23
CA TRP A 258 18.03 -8.40 11.49
C TRP A 258 18.19 -9.83 12.02
N TRP A 259 17.10 -10.58 12.20
CA TRP A 259 17.19 -11.96 12.70
C TRP A 259 17.65 -12.95 11.61
N GLY A 260 17.19 -12.75 10.38
CA GLY A 260 17.41 -13.62 9.23
C GLY A 260 18.65 -13.33 8.40
N SER A 261 19.55 -12.50 8.90
CA SER A 261 20.70 -11.94 8.19
C SER A 261 21.96 -12.15 9.01
#